data_AF-A0A0C2VUL4-F1
#
_entry.id   AF-A0A0C2VUL4-F1
#
_cell.length_a   1.000
_cell.length_b   1.000
_cell.length_c   1.000
_cell.angle_alpha   90.00
_cell.angle_beta   90.00
_cell.angle_gamma   90.00
#
_symmetry.space_group_name_H-M   'P 1'
#
loop_
_entity.id
_entity.type
_entity.pdbx_description
1 polymer ?
#
loop_
_entity_poly.entity_id
_entity_poly.type
_entity_poly.pdbx_seq_one_letter_code
_entity_poly.pdbx_strand_id
1 'polypeptide(L)'
;MNQQELFSYIEDAFPVRFSETELGTEWNLSDWLDQDTAAEDLAYIQRIQEAPKLMVAGSLSMKRTAFTIVSVLLAHYKSGQTWDLSSSDVRLVHDPEAPFQLGVHLSGIQSYDRELSWDDLLRNLYFDWVKPLILSIEKAGKVKQIVLWENFYIYLRWFYKSLAPELKGLDQFDWESHWQSIVSEDFFGEEEPNPFTHLDQFKAKRQLEDARVRSTCCYKYMLPGKKNCRTCCLVKD
;
A
#
# COMPACT_ATOMS: atom_id res chain seq x y z
N MET A 1 -12.80 19.22 -5.91
CA MET A 1 -12.15 18.57 -7.07
C MET A 1 -13.14 17.58 -7.64
N ASN A 2 -13.36 17.55 -8.95
CA ASN A 2 -14.20 16.50 -9.55
C ASN A 2 -13.42 15.17 -9.64
N GLN A 3 -14.11 14.08 -9.96
CA GLN A 3 -13.50 12.74 -9.99
C GLN A 3 -12.36 12.61 -11.01
N GLN A 4 -12.49 13.23 -12.18
CA GLN A 4 -11.47 13.14 -13.21
C GLN A 4 -10.20 13.93 -12.83
N GLU A 5 -10.36 15.11 -12.23
CA GLU A 5 -9.25 15.89 -11.67
C GLU A 5 -8.52 15.12 -10.56
N LEU A 6 -9.27 14.40 -9.70
CA LEU A 6 -8.69 13.54 -8.66
C LEU A 6 -7.87 12.40 -9.27
N PHE A 7 -8.40 11.73 -10.28
CA PHE A 7 -7.71 10.64 -10.95
C PHE A 7 -6.43 11.13 -11.61
N SER A 8 -6.49 12.19 -12.42
CA SER A 8 -5.28 12.76 -13.05
C SER A 8 -4.23 13.17 -12.01
N TYR A 9 -4.65 13.80 -10.91
CA TYR A 9 -3.74 14.15 -9.83
C TYR A 9 -3.04 12.91 -9.23
N ILE A 10 -3.77 11.82 -9.00
CA ILE A 10 -3.21 10.58 -8.45
C ILE A 10 -2.28 9.91 -9.49
N GLU A 11 -2.64 9.88 -10.77
CA GLU A 11 -1.83 9.25 -11.82
C GLU A 11 -0.50 9.97 -12.06
N ASP A 12 -0.51 11.29 -11.96
CA ASP A 12 0.69 12.14 -12.09
C ASP A 12 1.64 11.96 -10.91
N ALA A 13 1.10 11.76 -9.70
CA ALA A 13 1.88 11.72 -8.47
C ALA A 13 2.32 10.31 -8.03
N PHE A 14 1.56 9.27 -8.40
CA PHE A 14 1.73 7.91 -7.88
C PHE A 14 1.70 6.87 -9.01
N PRO A 15 2.27 5.66 -8.80
CA PRO A 15 2.22 4.57 -9.77
C PRO A 15 0.86 3.85 -9.74
N VAL A 16 -0.22 4.62 -9.76
CA VAL A 16 -1.62 4.15 -9.83
C VAL A 16 -2.21 4.67 -11.13
N ARG A 17 -3.00 3.85 -11.82
CA ARG A 17 -3.71 4.19 -13.05
C ARG A 17 -5.20 3.92 -12.87
N PHE A 18 -6.05 4.70 -13.51
CA PHE A 18 -7.51 4.56 -13.52
C PHE A 18 -8.08 4.31 -14.91
N SER A 19 -7.37 4.74 -15.96
CA SER A 19 -7.72 4.44 -17.34
C SER A 19 -7.12 3.11 -17.78
N GLU A 20 -7.88 2.35 -18.59
CA GLU A 20 -7.32 1.24 -19.35
C GLU A 20 -6.12 1.74 -20.17
N THR A 21 -4.99 1.10 -19.96
CA THR A 21 -3.78 1.30 -20.75
C THR A 21 -3.46 -0.04 -21.40
N GLU A 22 -2.73 -0.05 -22.52
CA GLU A 22 -2.13 -1.30 -23.03
C GLU A 22 -1.05 -1.72 -22.04
N LEU A 23 -1.50 -2.35 -20.96
CA LEU A 23 -0.66 -2.85 -19.90
C LEU A 23 -0.15 -4.23 -20.30
N GLY A 24 0.99 -4.61 -19.77
CA GLY A 24 1.53 -5.95 -19.94
C GLY A 24 0.68 -6.98 -19.17
N THR A 25 1.34 -7.86 -18.44
CA THR A 25 0.63 -8.82 -17.58
C THR A 25 -0.02 -8.10 -16.40
N GLU A 26 -1.27 -8.44 -16.12
CA GLU A 26 -2.04 -7.94 -14.98
C GLU A 26 -2.47 -9.11 -14.07
N TRP A 27 -2.60 -8.82 -12.77
CA TRP A 27 -3.09 -9.76 -11.76
C TRP A 27 -4.15 -9.09 -10.91
N ASN A 28 -5.35 -9.67 -10.87
CA ASN A 28 -6.43 -9.16 -10.04
C ASN A 28 -6.21 -9.57 -8.58
N LEU A 29 -6.16 -8.58 -7.68
CA LEU A 29 -5.90 -8.81 -6.27
C LEU A 29 -7.07 -9.45 -5.52
N SER A 30 -8.30 -9.38 -6.06
CA SER A 30 -9.42 -10.16 -5.48
C SER A 30 -9.18 -11.66 -5.59
N ASP A 31 -8.54 -12.09 -6.68
CA ASP A 31 -8.27 -13.51 -6.93
C ASP A 31 -7.17 -14.02 -6.00
N TRP A 32 -6.33 -13.12 -5.46
CA TRP A 32 -5.31 -13.46 -4.49
C TRP A 32 -5.86 -13.80 -3.10
N LEU A 33 -7.17 -13.67 -2.87
CA LEU A 33 -7.79 -14.24 -1.66
C LEU A 33 -7.78 -15.77 -1.70
N ASP A 34 -7.71 -16.36 -2.89
CA ASP A 34 -7.34 -17.76 -3.07
C ASP A 34 -5.81 -17.91 -3.02
N GLN A 35 -5.34 -18.75 -2.10
CA GLN A 35 -3.90 -18.86 -1.80
C GLN A 35 -3.12 -19.52 -2.94
N ASP A 36 -3.74 -20.46 -3.66
CA ASP A 36 -3.10 -21.17 -4.76
C ASP A 36 -2.91 -20.23 -5.96
N THR A 37 -3.95 -19.47 -6.29
CA THR A 37 -3.89 -18.39 -7.29
C THR A 37 -2.83 -17.36 -6.94
N ALA A 38 -2.82 -16.86 -5.69
CA ALA A 38 -1.77 -15.94 -5.23
C ALA A 38 -0.36 -16.53 -5.36
N ALA A 39 -0.18 -17.83 -5.07
CA ALA A 39 1.11 -18.50 -5.16
C ALA A 39 1.59 -18.63 -6.60
N GLU A 40 0.70 -18.97 -7.53
CA GLU A 40 1.00 -19.07 -8.96
C GLU A 40 1.40 -17.71 -9.54
N ASP A 41 0.63 -16.67 -9.23
CA ASP A 41 0.90 -15.30 -9.67
C ASP A 41 2.19 -14.74 -9.09
N LEU A 42 2.44 -14.92 -7.80
CA LEU A 42 3.70 -14.50 -7.18
C LEU A 42 4.90 -15.26 -7.76
N ALA A 43 4.75 -16.54 -8.12
CA ALA A 43 5.79 -17.29 -8.80
C ALA A 43 6.02 -16.77 -10.23
N TYR A 44 4.97 -16.31 -10.91
CA TYR A 44 5.10 -15.63 -12.19
C TYR A 44 5.84 -14.31 -12.02
N ILE A 45 5.41 -13.44 -11.09
CA ILE A 45 6.04 -12.15 -10.77
C ILE A 45 7.52 -12.34 -10.39
N GLN A 46 7.84 -13.40 -9.63
CA GLN A 46 9.22 -13.74 -9.29
C GLN A 46 10.09 -13.95 -10.55
N ARG A 47 9.57 -14.66 -11.57
CA ARG A 47 10.31 -14.94 -12.81
C ARG A 47 10.56 -13.67 -13.62
N ILE A 48 9.53 -12.85 -13.84
CA ILE A 48 9.65 -11.60 -14.63
C ILE A 48 10.56 -10.59 -13.94
N GLN A 49 10.50 -10.48 -12.60
CA GLN A 49 11.39 -9.59 -11.86
C GLN A 49 12.80 -10.17 -11.66
N GLU A 50 13.06 -11.39 -12.14
CA GLU A 50 14.30 -12.14 -11.90
C GLU A 50 14.66 -12.19 -10.40
N ALA A 51 13.63 -12.29 -9.56
CA ALA A 51 13.80 -12.24 -8.13
C ALA A 51 14.36 -13.58 -7.61
N PRO A 52 15.41 -13.57 -6.77
CA PRO A 52 16.08 -14.79 -6.35
C PRO A 52 15.25 -15.66 -5.39
N LYS A 53 14.19 -15.09 -4.80
CA LYS A 53 13.29 -15.79 -3.87
C LYS A 53 11.87 -15.27 -4.02
N LEU A 54 10.89 -16.15 -3.82
CA LEU A 54 9.46 -15.83 -3.87
C LEU A 54 9.06 -14.70 -2.91
N MET A 55 9.68 -14.67 -1.72
CA MET A 55 9.44 -13.61 -0.72
C MET A 55 9.76 -12.20 -1.21
N VAL A 56 10.65 -12.06 -2.20
CA VAL A 56 10.96 -10.76 -2.80
C VAL A 56 9.77 -10.30 -3.63
N ALA A 57 9.22 -11.16 -4.49
CA ALA A 57 8.03 -10.87 -5.28
C ALA A 57 6.84 -10.52 -4.37
N GLY A 58 6.52 -11.36 -3.38
CA GLY A 58 5.42 -11.10 -2.43
C GLY A 58 5.55 -9.76 -1.71
N SER A 59 6.75 -9.42 -1.22
CA SER A 59 6.98 -8.14 -0.53
C SER A 59 6.87 -6.94 -1.47
N LEU A 60 7.38 -7.03 -2.70
CA LEU A 60 7.37 -5.92 -3.65
C LEU A 60 6.00 -5.71 -4.29
N SER A 61 5.25 -6.78 -4.56
CA SER A 61 3.84 -6.71 -4.94
C SER A 61 3.05 -5.95 -3.88
N MET A 62 3.14 -6.37 -2.62
CA MET A 62 2.40 -5.72 -1.52
C MET A 62 2.82 -4.26 -1.30
N LYS A 63 4.10 -3.95 -1.52
CA LYS A 63 4.61 -2.58 -1.46
C LYS A 63 3.95 -1.68 -2.50
N ARG A 64 3.65 -2.18 -3.70
CA ARG A 64 3.01 -1.41 -4.76
C ARG A 64 1.53 -1.25 -4.51
N THR A 65 0.87 -2.31 -4.07
CA THR A 65 -0.54 -2.29 -3.65
C THR A 65 -0.84 -1.21 -2.60
N ALA A 66 0.10 -0.91 -1.69
CA ALA A 66 -0.09 0.12 -0.66
C ALA A 66 -0.40 1.55 -1.19
N PHE A 67 -0.11 1.86 -2.46
CA PHE A 67 -0.50 3.14 -3.08
C PHE A 67 -2.02 3.28 -3.29
N THR A 68 -2.77 2.18 -3.30
CA THR A 68 -4.24 2.23 -3.33
C THR A 68 -4.79 2.90 -2.09
N ILE A 69 -4.24 2.64 -0.90
CA ILE A 69 -4.67 3.27 0.35
C ILE A 69 -4.43 4.77 0.31
N VAL A 70 -3.30 5.21 -0.24
CA VAL A 70 -3.05 6.65 -0.49
C VAL A 70 -4.12 7.24 -1.41
N SER A 71 -4.53 6.49 -2.44
CA SER A 71 -5.58 6.92 -3.38
C SER A 71 -6.94 7.05 -2.70
N VAL A 72 -7.32 6.08 -1.86
CA VAL A 72 -8.57 6.13 -1.08
C VAL A 72 -8.58 7.31 -0.11
N LEU A 73 -7.46 7.54 0.59
CA LEU A 73 -7.33 8.69 1.50
C LEU A 73 -7.45 10.03 0.76
N LEU A 74 -6.82 10.17 -0.41
CA LEU A 74 -6.97 11.36 -1.24
C LEU A 74 -8.41 11.56 -1.70
N ALA A 75 -9.08 10.48 -2.11
CA ALA A 75 -10.48 10.52 -2.53
C ALA A 75 -11.40 11.00 -1.39
N HIS A 76 -11.18 10.47 -0.19
CA HIS A 76 -11.90 10.86 1.01
C HIS A 76 -11.67 12.34 1.36
N TYR A 77 -10.42 12.76 1.54
CA TYR A 77 -10.14 14.12 2.01
C TYR A 77 -10.43 15.22 0.98
N LYS A 78 -10.28 14.93 -0.32
CA LYS A 78 -10.50 15.93 -1.38
C LYS A 78 -11.93 15.99 -1.88
N SER A 79 -12.68 14.90 -1.76
CA SER A 79 -13.97 14.74 -2.44
C SER A 79 -15.04 14.04 -1.59
N GLY A 80 -14.74 13.64 -0.36
CA GLY A 80 -15.67 12.95 0.54
C GLY A 80 -16.00 11.51 0.15
N GLN A 81 -15.25 10.92 -0.80
CA GLN A 81 -15.55 9.57 -1.30
C GLN A 81 -15.06 8.49 -0.33
N THR A 82 -15.78 7.37 -0.26
CA THR A 82 -15.51 6.24 0.64
C THR A 82 -15.34 4.97 -0.18
N TRP A 83 -14.22 4.89 -0.91
CA TRP A 83 -13.96 3.76 -1.82
C TRP A 83 -13.83 2.43 -1.06
N ASP A 84 -14.52 1.42 -1.55
CA ASP A 84 -14.43 0.04 -1.08
C ASP A 84 -13.54 -0.75 -2.05
N LEU A 85 -12.29 -0.99 -1.63
CA LEU A 85 -11.32 -1.73 -2.44
C LEU A 85 -11.64 -3.23 -2.54
N SER A 86 -12.42 -3.79 -1.62
CA SER A 86 -12.84 -5.19 -1.67
C SER A 86 -13.88 -5.46 -2.77
N SER A 87 -14.66 -4.41 -3.11
CA SER A 87 -15.67 -4.43 -4.18
C SER A 87 -15.20 -3.75 -5.47
N SER A 88 -13.99 -3.19 -5.50
CA SER A 88 -13.41 -2.54 -6.68
C SER A 88 -12.48 -3.48 -7.45
N ASP A 89 -12.20 -3.15 -8.71
CA ASP A 89 -11.22 -3.89 -9.52
C ASP A 89 -9.82 -3.32 -9.27
N VAL A 90 -9.03 -4.05 -8.49
CA VAL A 90 -7.66 -3.65 -8.13
C VAL A 90 -6.67 -4.65 -8.71
N ARG A 91 -5.87 -4.19 -9.67
CA ARG A 91 -4.90 -5.05 -10.37
C ARG A 91 -3.47 -4.60 -10.11
N LEU A 92 -2.59 -5.55 -9.86
CA LEU A 92 -1.15 -5.34 -10.04
C LEU A 92 -0.81 -5.46 -11.50
N VAL A 93 0.11 -4.62 -11.94
CA VAL A 93 0.42 -4.49 -13.36
C VAL A 93 1.92 -4.51 -13.57
N HIS A 94 2.36 -5.27 -14.56
CA HIS A 94 3.74 -5.31 -15.03
C HIS A 94 3.88 -4.57 -16.36
N ASP A 95 4.82 -3.62 -16.40
CA ASP A 95 5.25 -2.95 -17.61
C ASP A 95 6.40 -3.76 -18.26
N PRO A 96 6.23 -4.29 -19.48
CA PRO A 96 7.28 -5.02 -20.19
C PRO A 96 8.58 -4.22 -20.38
N GLU A 97 8.49 -2.90 -20.50
CA GLU A 97 9.65 -2.01 -20.67
C GLU A 97 10.35 -1.69 -19.33
N ALA A 98 9.69 -1.99 -18.20
CA ALA A 98 10.21 -1.77 -16.86
C ALA A 98 9.98 -2.99 -15.95
N PRO A 99 10.60 -4.16 -16.24
CA PRO A 99 10.18 -5.44 -15.67
C PRO A 99 10.35 -5.56 -14.15
N PHE A 100 11.22 -4.74 -13.57
CA PHE A 100 11.43 -4.66 -12.11
C PHE A 100 10.45 -3.72 -11.39
N GLN A 101 9.51 -3.12 -12.12
CA GLN A 101 8.51 -2.21 -11.61
C GLN A 101 7.12 -2.83 -11.76
N LEU A 102 6.33 -2.75 -10.69
CA LEU A 102 4.91 -3.02 -10.76
C LEU A 102 4.18 -1.70 -10.52
N GLY A 103 3.14 -1.47 -11.30
CA GLY A 103 2.12 -0.45 -11.08
C GLY A 103 0.88 -1.07 -10.44
N VAL A 104 -0.10 -0.20 -10.17
CA VAL A 104 -1.45 -0.61 -9.79
C VAL A 104 -2.43 0.02 -10.78
N HIS A 105 -3.38 -0.77 -11.26
CA HIS A 105 -4.55 -0.28 -11.97
C HIS A 105 -5.76 -0.42 -11.05
N LEU A 106 -6.48 0.68 -10.85
CA LEU A 106 -7.67 0.76 -10.03
C LEU A 106 -8.84 1.20 -10.92
N SER A 107 -9.72 0.27 -11.25
CA SER A 107 -10.87 0.44 -12.13
C SER A 107 -12.15 0.01 -11.43
N GLY A 108 -13.30 0.29 -12.04
CA GLY A 108 -14.59 -0.16 -11.52
C GLY A 108 -14.86 0.26 -10.07
N ILE A 109 -14.33 1.43 -9.65
CA ILE A 109 -14.31 1.85 -8.25
C ILE A 109 -15.73 1.86 -7.67
N GLN A 110 -15.92 1.06 -6.64
CA GLN A 110 -17.14 1.07 -5.83
C GLN A 110 -16.90 1.90 -4.56
N SER A 111 -17.98 2.46 -4.03
CA SER A 111 -17.97 3.11 -2.72
C SER A 111 -18.87 2.33 -1.76
N TYR A 112 -18.60 2.44 -0.47
CA TYR A 112 -19.51 1.90 0.52
C TYR A 112 -20.89 2.57 0.39
N ASP A 113 -21.96 1.76 0.44
CA ASP A 113 -23.35 2.21 0.27
C ASP A 113 -23.82 3.19 1.36
N ARG A 114 -23.09 3.27 2.47
CA ARG A 114 -23.40 4.13 3.61
C ARG A 114 -22.34 5.21 3.78
N GLU A 115 -22.76 6.35 4.34
CA GLU A 115 -21.80 7.33 4.85
C GLU A 115 -20.98 6.70 5.97
N LEU A 116 -19.66 6.79 5.83
CA LEU A 116 -18.71 6.30 6.82
C LEU A 116 -18.04 7.48 7.51
N SER A 117 -17.84 7.35 8.81
CA SER A 117 -16.83 8.15 9.48
C SER A 117 -15.44 7.81 8.93
N TRP A 118 -14.47 8.68 9.17
CA TRP A 118 -13.08 8.42 8.78
C TRP A 118 -12.52 7.15 9.45
N ASP A 119 -12.83 6.94 10.74
CA ASP A 119 -12.46 5.74 11.48
C ASP A 119 -13.05 4.49 10.83
N ASP A 120 -14.35 4.51 10.50
CA ASP A 120 -15.03 3.37 9.89
C ASP A 120 -14.50 3.06 8.50
N LEU A 121 -14.15 4.08 7.70
CA LEU A 121 -13.52 3.87 6.39
C LEU A 121 -12.20 3.11 6.55
N LEU A 122 -11.33 3.53 7.47
CA LEU A 122 -10.04 2.86 7.67
C LEU A 122 -10.18 1.47 8.27
N ARG A 123 -11.12 1.28 9.21
CA ARG A 123 -11.42 -0.04 9.79
C ARG A 123 -11.96 -1.00 8.73
N ASN A 124 -12.92 -0.55 7.91
CA ASN A 124 -13.46 -1.37 6.83
C ASN A 124 -12.36 -1.73 5.81
N LEU A 125 -11.54 -0.76 5.36
CA LEU A 125 -10.41 -1.05 4.46
C LEU A 125 -9.43 -2.07 5.05
N TYR A 126 -9.16 -1.98 6.36
CA TYR A 126 -8.29 -2.91 7.06
C TYR A 126 -8.87 -4.33 7.07
N PHE A 127 -10.13 -4.49 7.50
CA PHE A 127 -10.76 -5.80 7.69
C PHE A 127 -11.20 -6.44 6.38
N ASP A 128 -11.75 -5.66 5.45
CA ASP A 128 -12.36 -6.17 4.23
C ASP A 128 -11.32 -6.43 3.13
N TRP A 129 -10.18 -5.73 3.16
CA TRP A 129 -9.23 -5.76 2.06
C TRP A 129 -7.76 -5.97 2.47
N VAL A 130 -7.18 -5.10 3.31
CA VAL A 130 -5.74 -5.15 3.61
C VAL A 130 -5.35 -6.42 4.38
N LYS A 131 -6.05 -6.73 5.48
CA LYS A 131 -5.73 -7.88 6.32
C LYS A 131 -5.90 -9.21 5.58
N PRO A 132 -7.01 -9.49 4.87
CA PRO A 132 -7.14 -10.70 4.06
C PRO A 132 -6.01 -10.87 3.04
N LEU A 133 -5.67 -9.80 2.32
CA LEU A 133 -4.62 -9.83 1.32
C LEU A 133 -3.24 -10.10 1.93
N ILE A 134 -2.92 -9.47 3.07
CA ILE A 134 -1.67 -9.75 3.81
C ILE A 134 -1.56 -11.20 4.23
N LEU A 135 -2.65 -11.77 4.78
CA LEU A 135 -2.66 -13.15 5.25
C LEU A 135 -2.48 -14.15 4.09
N SER A 136 -3.06 -13.86 2.92
CA SER A 136 -2.85 -14.68 1.74
C SER A 136 -1.40 -14.58 1.24
N ILE A 137 -0.88 -13.37 1.04
CA ILE A 137 0.49 -13.14 0.54
C ILE A 137 1.55 -13.66 1.52
N GLU A 138 1.33 -13.62 2.82
CA GLU A 138 2.25 -14.20 3.80
C GLU A 138 2.48 -15.68 3.51
N LYS A 139 1.39 -16.44 3.32
CA LYS A 139 1.44 -17.87 3.07
C LYS A 139 1.96 -18.19 1.67
N ALA A 140 1.37 -17.56 0.64
CA ALA A 140 1.73 -17.77 -0.76
C ALA A 140 3.17 -17.33 -1.06
N GLY A 141 3.54 -16.11 -0.63
CA GLY A 141 4.84 -15.49 -0.88
C GLY A 141 5.94 -15.92 0.09
N LYS A 142 5.60 -16.59 1.20
CA LYS A 142 6.54 -16.92 2.30
C LYS A 142 7.23 -15.67 2.86
N VAL A 143 6.47 -14.59 2.99
CA VAL A 143 6.94 -13.30 3.52
C VAL A 143 6.42 -13.14 4.94
N LYS A 144 7.27 -12.74 5.88
CA LYS A 144 6.82 -12.48 7.25
C LYS A 144 5.79 -11.35 7.26
N GLN A 145 4.68 -11.55 7.97
CA GLN A 145 3.59 -10.57 8.09
C GLN A 145 4.07 -9.14 8.39
N ILE A 146 5.00 -8.98 9.33
CA ILE A 146 5.54 -7.66 9.73
C ILE A 146 6.16 -6.87 8.57
N VAL A 147 6.74 -7.55 7.57
CA VAL A 147 7.29 -6.90 6.37
C VAL A 147 6.16 -6.37 5.48
N LEU A 148 5.07 -7.14 5.36
CA LEU A 148 3.89 -6.78 4.58
C LEU A 148 3.14 -5.63 5.25
N TRP A 149 2.93 -5.69 6.56
CA TRP A 149 2.34 -4.59 7.34
C TRP A 149 3.17 -3.32 7.23
N GLU A 150 4.50 -3.43 7.35
CA GLU A 150 5.34 -2.25 7.23
C GLU A 150 5.29 -1.62 5.83
N ASN A 151 5.07 -2.42 4.77
CA ASN A 151 4.85 -1.87 3.44
C ASN A 151 3.65 -0.91 3.40
N PHE A 152 2.55 -1.22 4.08
CA PHE A 152 1.40 -0.32 4.20
C PHE A 152 1.68 0.86 5.13
N TYR A 153 2.22 0.56 6.32
CA TYR A 153 2.52 1.53 7.36
C TYR A 153 3.37 2.70 6.84
N ILE A 154 4.41 2.46 6.03
CA ILE A 154 5.26 3.56 5.58
C ILE A 154 4.53 4.53 4.64
N TYR A 155 3.59 4.04 3.83
CA TYR A 155 2.83 4.89 2.91
C TYR A 155 1.69 5.61 3.64
N LEU A 156 1.04 4.94 4.60
CA LEU A 156 0.12 5.59 5.53
C LEU A 156 0.82 6.72 6.30
N ARG A 157 1.96 6.42 6.92
CA ARG A 157 2.75 7.40 7.66
C ARG A 157 3.17 8.56 6.76
N TRP A 158 3.67 8.26 5.56
CA TRP A 158 4.09 9.28 4.61
C TRP A 158 2.91 10.16 4.18
N PHE A 159 1.73 9.57 3.98
CA PHE A 159 0.51 10.33 3.71
C PHE A 159 0.25 11.36 4.82
N TYR A 160 0.13 10.91 6.08
CA TYR A 160 -0.25 11.79 7.19
C TYR A 160 0.86 12.76 7.63
N LYS A 161 2.14 12.34 7.59
CA LYS A 161 3.25 13.13 8.13
C LYS A 161 3.92 14.05 7.11
N SER A 162 3.69 13.86 5.82
CA SER A 162 4.44 14.58 4.79
C SER A 162 3.53 15.04 3.65
N LEU A 163 2.82 14.13 3.00
CA LEU A 163 2.03 14.46 1.82
C LEU A 163 0.84 15.36 2.17
N ALA A 164 -0.08 14.90 3.02
CA ALA A 164 -1.34 15.59 3.31
C ALA A 164 -1.16 17.02 3.87
N PRO A 165 -0.20 17.29 4.79
CA PRO A 165 0.08 18.65 5.27
C PRO A 165 0.53 19.63 4.18
N GLU A 166 1.11 19.14 3.07
CA GLU A 166 1.58 19.98 1.96
C GLU A 166 0.51 20.19 0.87
N LEU A 167 -0.63 19.49 0.97
CA LEU A 167 -1.69 19.57 -0.03
C LEU A 167 -2.66 20.71 0.25
N LYS A 168 -2.65 21.70 -0.65
CA LYS A 168 -3.60 22.83 -0.65
C LYS A 168 -5.05 22.40 -0.44
N GLY A 169 -5.75 23.05 0.49
CA GLY A 169 -7.17 22.82 0.75
C GLY A 169 -7.46 21.61 1.65
N LEU A 170 -6.42 21.01 2.22
CA LEU A 170 -6.55 20.06 3.34
C LEU A 170 -5.93 20.62 4.63
N ASP A 171 -5.67 21.93 4.69
CA ASP A 171 -5.00 22.62 5.80
C ASP A 171 -5.84 22.59 7.10
N GLN A 172 -7.14 22.31 6.99
CA GLN A 172 -8.10 22.29 8.10
C GLN A 172 -8.05 21.03 8.97
N PHE A 173 -7.37 19.96 8.53
CA PHE A 173 -7.38 18.68 9.25
C PHE A 173 -6.23 18.59 10.25
N ASP A 174 -6.50 17.98 11.41
CA ASP A 174 -5.47 17.65 12.39
C ASP A 174 -4.84 16.29 12.04
N TRP A 175 -3.81 16.35 11.20
CA TRP A 175 -3.08 15.17 10.74
C TRP A 175 -2.33 14.43 11.84
N GLU A 176 -1.92 15.14 12.90
CA GLU A 176 -1.26 14.52 14.03
C GLU A 176 -2.28 13.68 14.80
N SER A 177 -3.44 14.24 15.11
CA SER A 177 -4.52 13.53 15.78
C SER A 177 -4.97 12.29 15.01
N HIS A 178 -5.20 12.40 13.70
CA HIS A 178 -5.53 11.24 12.86
C HIS A 178 -4.42 10.18 12.89
N TRP A 179 -3.15 10.59 12.79
CA TRP A 179 -2.05 9.63 12.87
C TRP A 179 -2.01 8.91 14.22
N GLN A 180 -2.14 9.65 15.32
CA GLN A 180 -2.12 9.08 16.68
C GLN A 180 -3.28 8.10 16.90
N SER A 181 -4.44 8.38 16.33
CA SER A 181 -5.58 7.45 16.34
C SER A 181 -5.25 6.16 15.57
N ILE A 182 -4.74 6.25 14.34
CA ILE A 182 -4.40 5.05 13.53
C ILE A 182 -3.40 4.11 14.22
N VAL A 183 -2.44 4.66 14.98
CA VAL A 183 -1.41 3.87 15.66
C VAL A 183 -1.77 3.53 17.11
N SER A 184 -2.98 3.85 17.56
CA SER A 184 -3.47 3.41 18.87
C SER A 184 -3.75 1.91 18.85
N GLU A 185 -3.48 1.23 19.97
CA GLU A 185 -3.58 -0.23 20.05
C GLU A 185 -4.98 -0.76 19.73
N ASP A 186 -6.00 0.00 20.12
CA ASP A 186 -7.43 -0.31 20.01
C ASP A 186 -8.09 0.23 18.72
N PHE A 187 -7.32 0.85 17.81
CA PHE A 187 -7.89 1.47 16.62
C PHE A 187 -8.69 0.49 15.75
N PHE A 188 -8.25 -0.77 15.65
CA PHE A 188 -8.98 -1.80 14.91
C PHE A 188 -9.91 -2.65 15.79
N GLY A 189 -10.04 -2.32 17.08
CA GLY A 189 -10.84 -3.03 18.08
C GLY A 189 -9.98 -3.70 19.16
N GLU A 190 -10.53 -3.84 20.36
CA GLU A 190 -9.79 -4.31 21.55
C GLU A 190 -9.20 -5.73 21.40
N GLU A 191 -9.86 -6.58 20.61
CA GLU A 191 -9.45 -7.97 20.35
C GLU A 191 -8.58 -8.13 19.09
N GLU A 192 -8.29 -7.03 18.38
CA GLU A 192 -7.50 -7.01 17.16
C GLU A 192 -6.17 -6.26 17.39
N PRO A 193 -5.04 -6.97 17.56
CA PRO A 193 -3.75 -6.32 17.75
C PRO A 193 -3.40 -5.42 16.56
N ASN A 194 -3.20 -4.13 16.82
CA ASN A 194 -2.86 -3.18 15.76
C ASN A 194 -1.39 -3.34 15.33
N PRO A 195 -1.11 -3.78 14.09
CA PRO A 195 0.27 -3.95 13.61
C PRO A 195 1.03 -2.62 13.55
N PHE A 196 0.34 -1.49 13.49
CA PHE A 196 0.94 -0.16 13.36
C PHE A 196 1.47 0.39 14.68
N THR A 197 0.91 -0.01 15.83
CA THR A 197 1.41 0.44 17.16
C THR A 197 2.88 0.10 17.33
N HIS A 198 3.23 -1.18 17.12
CA HIS A 198 4.60 -1.65 17.27
C HIS A 198 5.53 -1.01 16.22
N LEU A 199 5.05 -0.88 14.98
CA LEU A 199 5.81 -0.26 13.90
C LEU A 199 6.10 1.21 14.19
N ASP A 200 5.19 1.93 14.83
CA ASP A 200 5.38 3.34 15.20
C ASP A 200 6.39 3.53 16.34
N GLN A 201 6.34 2.65 17.35
CA GLN A 201 7.28 2.68 18.48
C GLN A 201 8.73 2.32 18.09
N PHE A 202 8.94 1.66 16.96
CA PHE A 202 10.28 1.28 16.53
C PHE A 202 11.17 2.50 16.25
N LYS A 203 12.34 2.52 16.90
CA LYS A 203 13.38 3.54 16.72
C LYS A 203 14.33 3.13 15.60
N ALA A 204 14.31 3.92 14.52
CA ALA A 204 15.22 3.70 13.40
C ALA A 204 16.69 3.93 13.80
N LYS A 205 17.58 3.14 13.21
CA LYS A 205 19.03 3.22 13.45
C LYS A 205 19.69 4.47 12.86
N ARG A 206 19.07 5.02 11.82
CA ARG A 206 19.48 6.25 11.15
C ARG A 206 18.28 7.15 10.92
N GLN A 207 18.54 8.45 10.82
CA GLN A 207 17.52 9.44 10.53
C GLN A 207 17.58 9.86 9.06
N LEU A 208 16.43 10.20 8.50
CA LEU A 208 16.29 10.91 7.23
C LEU A 208 15.54 12.20 7.52
N GLU A 209 15.84 13.26 6.80
CA GLU A 209 15.27 14.59 7.01
C GLU A 209 13.75 14.61 6.79
N ASP A 210 13.28 13.92 5.76
CA ASP A 210 11.89 13.97 5.28
C ASP A 210 11.18 12.61 5.32
N ALA A 211 11.82 11.59 5.91
CA ALA A 211 11.27 10.25 5.91
C ALA A 211 11.68 9.46 7.15
N ARG A 212 10.92 8.40 7.45
CA ARG A 212 11.30 7.43 8.47
C ARG A 212 12.01 6.24 7.81
N VAL A 213 13.12 5.81 8.39
CA VAL A 213 13.77 4.55 7.99
C VAL A 213 13.01 3.37 8.54
N ARG A 214 12.87 2.34 7.71
CA ARG A 214 12.12 1.13 8.02
C ARG A 214 12.77 0.30 9.11
N SER A 215 11.98 -0.50 9.81
CA SER A 215 12.42 -1.55 10.72
C SER A 215 12.77 -2.83 9.97
N THR A 216 12.05 -3.12 8.89
CA THR A 216 12.24 -4.30 8.04
C THR A 216 12.74 -3.96 6.64
N CYS A 217 13.38 -4.94 6.00
CA CYS A 217 13.81 -4.83 4.61
C CYS A 217 12.69 -5.28 3.67
N CYS A 218 12.32 -4.44 2.70
CA CYS A 218 11.37 -4.78 1.62
C CYS A 218 11.98 -5.61 0.48
N TYR A 219 13.21 -6.10 0.63
CA TYR A 219 13.95 -6.94 -0.33
C TYR A 219 14.22 -6.37 -1.72
N LYS A 220 13.89 -5.09 -2.01
CA LYS A 220 14.17 -4.44 -3.30
C LYS A 220 15.62 -4.60 -3.78
N TYR A 221 16.58 -4.56 -2.86
CA TYR A 221 18.01 -4.72 -3.18
C TYR A 221 18.38 -6.10 -3.76
N MET A 222 17.49 -7.08 -3.66
CA MET A 222 17.68 -8.42 -4.21
C MET A 222 17.33 -8.52 -5.69
N LEU A 223 16.62 -7.54 -6.26
CA LEU A 223 16.36 -7.47 -7.69
C LEU A 223 17.64 -7.16 -8.49
N PRO A 224 17.67 -7.44 -9.80
CA PRO A 224 18.72 -6.94 -10.68
C PRO A 224 18.96 -5.43 -10.52
N GLY A 225 20.22 -5.03 -10.65
CA GLY A 225 20.67 -3.67 -10.34
C GLY A 225 20.88 -3.39 -8.84
N LYS A 226 20.45 -4.28 -7.94
CA LYS A 226 20.76 -4.29 -6.49
C LYS A 226 20.53 -2.96 -5.76
N LYS A 227 19.52 -2.18 -6.19
CA LYS A 227 19.24 -0.86 -5.62
C LYS A 227 18.45 -0.97 -4.32
N ASN A 228 18.93 -0.31 -3.28
CA ASN A 228 18.18 -0.12 -2.03
C ASN A 228 16.98 0.82 -2.24
N CYS A 229 15.95 0.69 -1.39
CA CYS A 229 14.94 1.73 -1.27
C CYS A 229 15.49 2.92 -0.46
N ARG A 230 14.92 4.12 -0.65
CA ARG A 230 15.30 5.34 0.06
C ARG A 230 15.30 5.17 1.58
N THR A 231 14.25 4.53 2.10
CA THR A 231 14.03 4.27 3.53
C THR A 231 14.61 2.93 3.99
N CYS A 232 15.58 2.36 3.26
CA CYS A 232 16.12 1.03 3.55
C CYS A 232 16.84 0.98 4.91
N CYS A 233 16.56 -0.06 5.69
CA CYS A 233 17.17 -0.34 6.99
C CYS A 233 18.56 -1.01 6.90
N LEU A 234 18.96 -1.45 5.70
CA LEU A 234 20.27 -2.08 5.45
C LEU A 234 21.34 -1.06 5.06
N VAL A 235 20.95 0.15 4.68
CA VAL A 235 21.89 1.25 4.43
C VAL A 235 22.45 1.68 5.79
N LYS A 236 23.77 1.66 5.90
CA LYS A 236 24.51 2.18 7.05
C LYS A 236 24.87 3.64 6.80
N ASP A 237 24.97 4.39 7.88
CA ASP A 237 25.52 5.76 7.88
C ASP A 237 27.03 5.74 7.57
#